data_AF-A0A3B9LQJ1-F1
#
_entry.id   AF-A0A3B9LQJ1-F1
#
_cell.length_a   1.000
_cell.length_b   1.000
_cell.length_c   1.000
_cell.angle_alpha   90.00
_cell.angle_beta   90.00
_cell.angle_gamma   90.00
#
_symmetry.space_group_name_H-M   'P 1'
#
loop_
_entity.id
_entity.type
_entity.pdbx_description
1 polymer ?
#
loop_
_entity_poly.entity_id
_entity_poly.type
_entity_poly.pdbx_seq_one_letter_code
_entity_poly.pdbx_strand_id
1 'polypeptide(L)'
;MPGISISTCTWHCQSCQKQFGRHLESKPRQSDLPHLAQLIGEFEAHGTALVATSQGIDTSESNPAGRLQMHVLAAVAEFERSVIRERINAGLTAARERGARLGRPRTLDQHRSAVAKMMERGMSGRQIAAKLDIPIGSIFSVMWAVGATRLSKPNLNATRANRTRSLAKSHSG
;
A
#
# COMPACT_ATOMS: atom_id res chain seq x y z
N MET A 1 -50.40 -21.12 20.92
CA MET A 1 -50.65 -19.88 20.15
C MET A 1 -49.94 -18.73 20.86
N PRO A 2 -49.00 -18.05 20.19
CA PRO A 2 -48.05 -17.12 20.81
C PRO A 2 -48.54 -15.66 20.75
N GLY A 3 -48.27 -14.90 21.80
CA GLY A 3 -48.38 -13.44 21.82
C GLY A 3 -46.98 -12.84 21.89
N ILE A 4 -46.48 -12.31 20.77
CA ILE A 4 -45.24 -11.52 20.71
C ILE A 4 -45.66 -10.05 20.76
N SER A 5 -45.32 -9.38 21.86
CA SER A 5 -45.44 -7.93 22.00
C SER A 5 -44.28 -7.28 21.25
N ILE A 6 -44.58 -6.69 20.09
CA ILE A 6 -43.65 -5.88 19.31
C ILE A 6 -43.76 -4.46 19.88
N SER A 7 -42.82 -4.05 20.74
CA SER A 7 -42.66 -2.63 21.05
C SER A 7 -41.93 -1.95 19.89
N THR A 8 -42.56 -0.91 19.41
CA THR A 8 -42.21 -0.12 18.23
C THR A 8 -40.88 0.61 18.41
N CYS A 9 -39.87 0.25 17.63
CA CYS A 9 -38.76 1.15 17.32
C CYS A 9 -39.00 1.75 15.92
N THR A 10 -39.49 2.98 15.90
CA THR A 10 -39.69 3.80 14.71
C THR A 10 -38.35 4.26 14.15
N TRP A 11 -37.85 3.56 13.11
CA TRP A 11 -36.96 4.17 12.12
C TRP A 11 -37.50 3.90 10.73
N HIS A 12 -38.42 4.79 10.36
CA HIS A 12 -38.98 4.93 9.03
C HIS A 12 -38.07 5.87 8.23
N CYS A 13 -37.05 5.32 7.55
CA CYS A 13 -36.34 6.04 6.51
C CYS A 13 -36.25 5.17 5.25
N GLN A 14 -37.26 5.34 4.39
CA GLN A 14 -37.44 4.67 3.10
C GLN A 14 -36.35 5.02 2.06
N SER A 15 -35.37 5.86 2.44
CA SER A 15 -34.18 6.16 1.64
C SER A 15 -33.00 5.21 1.88
N CYS A 16 -32.93 4.52 3.03
CA CYS A 16 -31.80 3.63 3.34
C CYS A 16 -31.92 2.24 2.66
N GLN A 17 -33.15 1.84 2.32
CA GLN A 17 -33.44 0.49 1.80
C GLN A 17 -33.04 0.31 0.32
N LYS A 18 -32.72 1.38 -0.42
CA LYS A 18 -32.40 1.30 -1.86
C LYS A 18 -30.91 1.19 -2.17
N GLN A 19 -30.00 1.34 -1.20
CA GLN A 19 -28.56 1.34 -1.48
C GLN A 19 -27.90 -0.04 -1.35
N PHE A 20 -28.58 -1.02 -0.73
CA PHE A 20 -28.01 -2.35 -0.47
C PHE A 20 -28.47 -3.46 -1.43
N GLY A 21 -29.34 -3.15 -2.40
CA GLY A 21 -29.95 -4.15 -3.27
C GLY A 21 -29.62 -3.95 -4.74
N ARG A 22 -28.40 -4.34 -5.18
CA ARG A 22 -28.11 -4.94 -6.50
C ARG A 22 -26.60 -5.12 -6.73
N HIS A 23 -26.11 -6.32 -6.42
CA HIS A 23 -24.99 -7.05 -7.03
C HIS A 23 -24.38 -7.99 -6.00
N LEU A 24 -24.98 -9.18 -5.87
CA LEU A 24 -24.37 -10.31 -5.18
C LEU A 24 -24.50 -11.56 -6.07
N GLU A 25 -23.86 -11.50 -7.24
CA GLU A 25 -23.49 -12.69 -7.99
C GLU A 25 -22.01 -12.60 -8.36
N SER A 26 -21.28 -13.68 -8.07
CA SER A 26 -19.86 -13.96 -8.39
C SER A 26 -18.74 -13.25 -7.59
N LYS A 27 -18.62 -13.56 -6.28
CA LYS A 27 -17.33 -13.89 -5.61
C LYS A 27 -17.63 -14.24 -4.16
N PRO A 28 -17.07 -15.29 -3.55
CA PRO A 28 -17.03 -15.36 -2.09
C PRO A 28 -16.28 -14.11 -1.61
N ARG A 29 -17.01 -13.16 -1.03
CA ARG A 29 -16.40 -12.07 -0.28
C ARG A 29 -15.88 -12.76 0.97
N GLN A 30 -14.62 -13.19 0.94
CA GLN A 30 -13.98 -13.72 2.13
C GLN A 30 -13.97 -12.58 3.13
N SER A 31 -14.90 -12.63 4.08
CA SER A 31 -14.93 -11.76 5.24
C SER A 31 -13.82 -12.25 6.14
N ASP A 32 -12.60 -11.77 5.88
CA ASP A 32 -11.42 -12.08 6.68
C ASP A 32 -11.68 -11.65 8.14
N LEU A 33 -11.19 -12.40 9.14
CA LEU A 33 -11.35 -12.04 10.56
C LEU A 33 -10.90 -10.59 10.88
N PRO A 34 -9.82 -10.06 10.26
CA PRO A 34 -9.48 -8.65 10.28
C PRO A 34 -10.62 -7.69 9.96
N HIS A 35 -11.43 -8.01 8.96
CA HIS A 35 -12.52 -7.16 8.51
C HIS A 35 -13.71 -7.27 9.47
N LEU A 36 -13.99 -8.48 9.95
CA LEU A 36 -15.02 -8.71 10.98
C LEU A 36 -14.69 -7.95 12.27
N ALA A 37 -13.46 -8.05 12.78
CA ALA A 37 -13.03 -7.35 13.98
C ALA A 37 -13.11 -5.81 13.83
N GLN A 38 -12.84 -5.28 12.64
CA GLN A 38 -12.99 -3.87 12.35
C GLN A 38 -14.46 -3.42 12.40
N LEU A 39 -15.34 -4.12 11.69
CA LEU A 39 -16.78 -3.81 11.68
C LEU A 39 -17.38 -3.87 13.08
N ILE A 40 -16.94 -4.86 13.85
CA ILE A 40 -17.29 -5.03 15.25
C ILE A 40 -16.88 -3.81 16.09
N GLY A 41 -15.65 -3.32 15.95
CA GLY A 41 -15.17 -2.12 16.65
C GLY A 41 -15.90 -0.85 16.21
N GLU A 42 -16.27 -0.76 14.93
CA GLU A 42 -17.11 0.33 14.42
C GLU A 42 -18.51 0.32 15.05
N PHE A 43 -19.13 -0.85 15.21
CA PHE A 43 -20.41 -0.97 15.89
C PHE A 43 -20.34 -0.59 17.37
N GLU A 44 -19.26 -0.96 18.07
CA GLU A 44 -19.04 -0.54 19.46
C GLU A 44 -18.87 0.99 19.57
N ALA A 45 -18.10 1.60 18.66
CA ALA A 45 -17.91 3.06 18.63
C ALA A 45 -19.22 3.83 18.38
N HIS A 46 -20.17 3.21 17.67
CA HIS A 46 -21.50 3.75 17.44
C HIS A 46 -22.53 3.38 18.51
N GLY A 47 -22.14 2.63 19.55
CA GLY A 47 -23.05 2.19 20.62
C GLY A 47 -24.09 1.17 20.15
N THR A 48 -23.83 0.46 19.06
CA THR A 48 -24.72 -0.53 18.48
C THR A 48 -24.23 -1.95 18.80
N ALA A 49 -25.13 -2.79 19.30
CA ALA A 49 -24.83 -4.19 19.56
C ALA A 49 -24.95 -5.04 18.28
N LEU A 50 -23.98 -5.91 18.04
CA LEU A 50 -24.05 -6.97 17.04
C LEU A 50 -24.55 -8.24 17.72
N VAL A 51 -25.67 -8.77 17.25
CA VAL A 51 -26.22 -10.05 17.69
C VAL A 51 -26.30 -10.99 16.50
N ALA A 52 -25.43 -11.98 16.46
CA ALA A 52 -25.37 -13.00 15.44
C ALA A 52 -25.88 -14.34 16.01
N THR A 53 -27.17 -14.59 15.85
CA THR A 53 -27.89 -15.72 16.49
C THR A 53 -27.37 -17.09 16.05
N SER A 54 -26.93 -17.24 14.81
CA SER A 54 -26.43 -18.53 14.29
C SER A 54 -25.02 -18.86 14.80
N GLN A 55 -24.21 -17.86 15.11
CA GLN A 55 -22.86 -18.02 15.65
C GLN A 55 -22.81 -17.90 17.18
N GLY A 56 -23.93 -17.55 17.81
CA GLY A 56 -24.01 -17.32 19.25
C GLY A 56 -23.17 -16.12 19.73
N ILE A 57 -22.97 -15.13 18.85
CA ILE A 57 -22.22 -13.92 19.18
C ILE A 57 -23.24 -12.86 19.61
N ASP A 58 -23.09 -12.36 20.83
CA ASP A 58 -23.90 -11.26 21.35
C ASP A 58 -22.96 -10.24 21.98
N THR A 59 -22.86 -9.07 21.35
CA THR A 59 -21.97 -7.99 21.78
C THR A 59 -22.69 -6.89 22.56
N SER A 60 -23.89 -7.19 23.07
CA SER A 60 -24.66 -6.25 23.88
C SER A 60 -23.93 -5.90 25.17
N GLU A 61 -24.05 -4.65 25.62
CA GLU A 61 -23.41 -4.14 26.85
C GLU A 61 -23.83 -4.93 28.10
N SER A 62 -25.03 -5.50 28.10
CA SER A 62 -25.58 -6.35 29.16
C SER A 62 -24.92 -7.74 29.28
N ASN A 63 -24.07 -8.14 28.33
CA ASN A 63 -23.49 -9.48 28.26
C ASN A 63 -21.96 -9.46 28.47
N PRO A 64 -21.44 -9.76 29.68
CA PRO A 64 -20.00 -9.77 29.94
C PRO A 64 -19.24 -10.87 29.18
N ALA A 65 -19.90 -11.99 28.86
CA ALA A 65 -19.31 -13.04 28.03
C ALA A 65 -19.10 -12.57 26.58
N GLY A 66 -20.02 -11.75 26.08
CA GLY A 66 -19.91 -11.07 24.79
C GLY A 66 -18.64 -10.22 24.69
N ARG A 67 -18.37 -9.39 25.71
CA ARG A 67 -17.16 -8.55 25.75
C ARG A 67 -15.87 -9.38 25.76
N LEU A 68 -15.84 -10.50 26.49
CA LEU A 68 -14.68 -11.41 26.47
C LEU A 68 -14.47 -11.99 25.06
N GLN A 69 -15.54 -12.48 24.43
CA GLN A 69 -15.49 -13.08 23.10
C GLN A 69 -14.97 -12.08 22.05
N MET A 70 -15.33 -10.80 22.20
CA MET A 70 -14.86 -9.70 21.35
C MET A 70 -13.36 -9.48 21.47
N HIS A 71 -12.82 -9.45 22.69
CA HIS A 71 -11.38 -9.31 22.90
C HIS A 71 -10.60 -10.49 22.31
N VAL A 72 -11.13 -11.71 22.42
CA VAL A 72 -10.51 -12.89 21.80
C VAL A 72 -10.53 -12.78 20.27
N LEU A 73 -11.66 -12.39 19.67
CA LEU A 73 -11.76 -12.18 18.22
C LEU A 73 -10.82 -11.09 17.72
N ALA A 74 -10.69 -9.98 18.46
CA ALA A 74 -9.73 -8.91 18.16
C ALA A 74 -8.29 -9.41 18.22
N ALA A 75 -7.93 -10.19 19.25
CA ALA A 75 -6.59 -10.78 19.38
C ALA A 75 -6.27 -11.75 18.24
N VAL A 76 -7.24 -12.60 17.85
CA VAL A 76 -7.09 -13.54 16.73
C VAL A 76 -6.95 -12.79 15.39
N ALA A 77 -7.72 -11.72 15.20
CA ALA A 77 -7.61 -10.88 14.00
C ALA A 77 -6.23 -10.21 13.87
N GLU A 78 -5.67 -9.72 14.97
CA GLU A 78 -4.31 -9.17 14.98
C GLU A 78 -3.23 -10.23 14.74
N PHE A 79 -3.42 -11.43 15.30
CA PHE A 79 -2.54 -12.57 15.04
C PHE A 79 -2.55 -12.99 13.57
N GLU A 80 -3.73 -13.07 12.93
CA GLU A 80 -3.80 -13.42 11.52
C GLU A 80 -3.09 -12.36 10.64
N ARG A 81 -3.29 -11.07 10.94
CA ARG A 81 -2.59 -9.97 10.26
C ARG A 81 -1.07 -10.09 10.40
N SER A 82 -0.58 -10.44 11.59
CA SER A 82 0.88 -10.55 11.83
C SER A 82 1.48 -11.73 11.07
N VAL A 83 0.81 -12.89 11.04
CA VAL A 83 1.24 -14.08 10.28
C VAL A 83 1.28 -13.79 8.77
N ILE A 84 0.28 -13.09 8.23
CA ILE A 84 0.27 -12.70 6.81
C ILE A 84 1.47 -11.79 6.50
N ARG A 85 1.73 -10.78 7.34
CA ARG A 85 2.88 -9.87 7.16
C ARG A 85 4.21 -10.63 7.21
N GLU A 86 4.37 -11.55 8.14
CA GLU A 86 5.57 -12.37 8.26
C GLU A 86 5.84 -13.15 6.98
N ARG A 87 4.82 -13.83 6.44
CA ARG A 87 4.92 -14.60 5.19
C ARG A 87 5.27 -13.71 3.99
N ILE A 88 4.65 -12.53 3.88
CA ILE A 88 4.96 -11.58 2.81
C ILE A 88 6.41 -11.13 2.92
N ASN A 89 6.87 -10.78 4.12
CA ASN A 89 8.25 -10.34 4.34
C ASN A 89 9.26 -11.44 4.01
N ALA A 90 9.01 -12.68 4.43
CA ALA A 90 9.84 -13.83 4.08
C ALA A 90 9.90 -14.03 2.54
N GLY A 91 8.75 -13.95 1.87
CA GLY A 91 8.68 -14.04 0.41
C GLY A 91 9.42 -12.92 -0.31
N LEU A 92 9.32 -11.69 0.19
CA LEU A 92 10.04 -10.52 -0.35
C LEU A 92 11.55 -10.66 -0.15
N THR A 93 12.00 -11.14 1.01
CA THR A 93 13.43 -11.41 1.26
C THR A 93 13.96 -12.46 0.31
N ALA A 94 13.29 -13.61 0.18
CA ALA A 94 13.69 -14.67 -0.76
C ALA A 94 13.63 -14.21 -2.24
N ALA A 95 12.72 -13.31 -2.60
CA ALA A 95 12.68 -12.71 -3.93
C ALA A 95 13.88 -11.77 -4.17
N ARG A 96 14.24 -10.94 -3.17
CA ARG A 96 15.43 -10.06 -3.26
C ARG A 96 16.72 -10.87 -3.37
N GLU A 97 16.87 -11.94 -2.62
CA GLU A 97 18.05 -12.83 -2.66
C GLU A 97 18.21 -13.49 -4.04
N ARG A 98 17.10 -13.87 -4.68
CA ARG A 98 17.08 -14.36 -6.07
C ARG A 98 17.30 -13.26 -7.12
N GLY A 99 17.51 -12.02 -6.70
CA GLY A 99 17.71 -10.87 -7.60
C GLY A 99 16.42 -10.40 -8.30
N ALA A 100 15.24 -10.82 -7.83
CA ALA A 100 13.99 -10.39 -8.44
C ALA A 100 13.75 -8.90 -8.19
N ARG A 101 13.44 -8.17 -9.26
CA ARG A 101 13.11 -6.74 -9.19
C ARG A 101 11.68 -6.58 -8.66
N LEU A 102 11.56 -6.11 -7.42
CA LEU A 102 10.28 -5.83 -6.78
C LEU A 102 9.67 -4.51 -7.27
N GLY A 103 8.33 -4.45 -7.33
CA GLY A 103 7.56 -3.25 -7.68
C GLY A 103 7.24 -3.11 -9.17
N ARG A 104 6.66 -1.96 -9.54
CA ARG A 104 6.22 -1.69 -10.92
C ARG A 104 7.42 -1.68 -11.88
N PRO A 105 7.40 -2.44 -12.99
CA PRO A 105 8.45 -2.39 -14.00
C PRO A 105 8.65 -0.96 -14.51
N ARG A 106 9.91 -0.49 -14.54
CA ARG A 106 10.25 0.81 -15.14
C ARG A 106 10.36 0.61 -16.66
N THR A 107 9.22 0.56 -17.34
CA THR A 107 9.14 0.45 -18.80
C THR A 107 9.93 1.55 -19.51
N LEU A 108 10.07 2.72 -18.88
CA LEU A 108 10.80 3.87 -19.41
C LEU A 108 12.33 3.76 -19.32
N ASP A 109 12.88 2.77 -18.60
CA ASP A 109 14.33 2.58 -18.50
C ASP A 109 14.95 2.28 -19.88
N GLN A 110 14.21 1.62 -20.79
CA GLN A 110 14.67 1.30 -22.14
C GLN A 110 14.93 2.54 -23.00
N HIS A 111 14.24 3.66 -22.73
CA HIS A 111 14.38 4.89 -23.49
C HIS A 111 15.46 5.83 -22.94
N ARG A 112 16.11 5.49 -21.81
CA ARG A 112 17.12 6.36 -21.19
C ARG A 112 18.27 6.72 -22.12
N SER A 113 18.79 5.75 -22.87
CA SER A 113 19.92 5.97 -23.79
C SER A 113 19.53 6.84 -24.98
N ALA A 114 18.33 6.61 -25.55
CA ALA A 114 17.79 7.42 -26.64
C ALA A 114 17.54 8.86 -26.20
N VAL A 115 16.92 9.06 -25.03
CA VAL A 115 16.67 10.39 -24.45
C VAL A 115 18.00 11.10 -24.16
N ALA A 116 19.00 10.42 -23.58
CA ALA A 116 20.31 11.02 -23.31
C ALA A 116 20.99 11.54 -24.58
N LYS A 117 21.01 10.75 -25.66
CA LYS A 117 21.56 11.15 -26.97
C LYS A 117 20.80 12.33 -27.58
N MET A 118 19.48 12.39 -27.43
CA MET A 118 18.69 13.51 -27.95
C MET A 118 18.88 14.79 -27.12
N MET A 119 19.09 14.67 -25.82
CA MET A 119 19.44 15.79 -24.95
C MET A 119 20.82 16.36 -25.29
N GLU A 120 21.81 15.52 -25.59
CA GLU A 120 23.15 15.97 -26.02
C GLU A 120 23.11 16.75 -27.34
N ARG A 121 22.16 16.41 -28.22
CA ARG A 121 21.88 17.15 -29.45
C ARG A 121 21.09 18.45 -29.22
N GLY A 122 20.83 18.82 -27.97
CA GLY A 122 20.11 20.06 -27.60
C GLY A 122 18.60 20.03 -27.85
N MET A 123 17.98 18.86 -28.04
CA MET A 123 16.53 18.78 -28.26
C MET A 123 15.74 19.07 -26.98
N SER A 124 14.64 19.79 -27.11
CA SER A 124 13.71 20.05 -25.99
C SER A 124 12.91 18.80 -25.62
N GLY A 125 12.46 18.70 -24.37
CA GLY A 125 11.67 17.56 -23.89
C GLY A 125 10.39 17.31 -24.69
N ARG A 126 9.75 18.37 -25.22
CA ARG A 126 8.58 18.27 -26.12
C ARG A 126 8.93 17.61 -27.46
N GLN A 127 10.07 17.98 -28.05
CA GLN A 127 10.53 17.39 -29.31
C GLN A 127 10.92 15.92 -29.14
N ILE A 128 11.49 15.56 -27.99
CA ILE A 128 11.84 14.18 -27.64
C ILE A 128 10.57 13.33 -27.46
N ALA A 129 9.56 13.87 -26.75
CA ALA A 129 8.27 13.22 -26.57
C ALA A 129 7.57 12.90 -27.89
N ALA A 130 7.53 13.87 -28.81
CA ALA A 130 6.93 13.68 -30.13
C ALA A 130 7.69 12.66 -30.99
N LYS A 131 9.02 12.59 -30.88
CA LYS A 131 9.83 11.63 -31.66
C LYS A 131 9.75 10.19 -31.14
N LEU A 132 9.62 10.02 -29.84
CA LEU A 132 9.57 8.70 -29.21
C LEU A 132 8.15 8.18 -29.01
N ASP A 133 7.13 8.99 -29.32
CA ASP A 133 5.72 8.72 -29.06
C ASP A 133 5.45 8.35 -27.59
N ILE A 134 6.04 9.13 -26.68
CA ILE A 134 5.94 8.93 -25.22
C ILE A 134 5.32 10.18 -24.59
N PRO A 135 4.38 10.04 -23.63
CA PRO A 135 3.82 11.18 -22.91
C PRO A 135 4.91 12.07 -22.30
N ILE A 136 4.73 13.38 -22.40
CA ILE A 136 5.75 14.35 -21.97
C ILE A 136 6.15 14.18 -20.50
N GLY A 137 5.21 13.81 -19.61
CA GLY A 137 5.49 13.55 -18.20
C GLY A 137 6.43 12.36 -17.98
N SER A 138 6.29 11.31 -18.80
CA SER A 138 7.20 10.16 -18.80
C SER A 138 8.59 10.55 -19.30
N ILE A 139 8.69 11.40 -20.32
CA ILE A 139 9.96 11.95 -20.79
C ILE A 139 10.64 12.79 -19.71
N PHE A 140 9.92 13.67 -19.01
CA PHE A 140 10.50 14.45 -17.91
C PHE A 140 10.99 13.57 -16.76
N SER A 141 10.28 12.50 -16.41
CA SER A 141 10.75 11.51 -15.43
C SER A 141 12.07 10.85 -15.86
N VAL A 142 12.20 10.52 -17.15
CA VAL A 142 13.44 9.97 -17.72
C VAL A 142 14.55 11.01 -17.76
N MET A 143 14.28 12.23 -18.20
CA MET A 143 15.25 13.33 -18.25
C MET A 143 15.78 13.67 -16.85
N TRP A 144 14.91 13.68 -15.84
CA TRP A 144 15.31 13.85 -14.44
C TRP A 144 16.25 12.73 -13.99
N ALA A 145 15.91 11.47 -14.30
CA ALA A 145 16.76 10.32 -13.97
C ALA A 145 18.13 10.38 -14.68
N VAL A 146 18.17 10.76 -15.97
CA VAL A 146 19.40 10.91 -16.76
C VAL A 146 20.24 12.09 -16.23
N GLY A 147 19.61 13.21 -15.89
CA GLY A 147 20.27 14.39 -15.31
C GLY A 147 20.85 14.13 -13.92
N ALA A 148 20.12 13.42 -13.06
CA ALA A 148 20.59 13.00 -11.73
C ALA A 148 21.79 12.04 -11.83
N THR A 149 21.86 11.21 -12.88
CA THR A 149 23.00 10.33 -13.14
C THR A 149 24.26 11.12 -13.53
N ARG A 150 24.11 12.25 -14.24
CA ARG A 150 25.24 13.16 -14.56
C ARG A 150 25.78 13.95 -13.35
N LEU A 151 24.97 14.11 -12.30
CA LEU A 151 25.33 14.83 -11.08
C LEU A 151 25.75 13.92 -9.91
N SER A 152 25.94 12.60 -10.12
CA SER A 152 26.40 11.73 -9.04
C SER A 152 27.77 12.18 -8.56
N LYS A 153 27.85 12.66 -7.31
CA LYS A 153 29.07 13.20 -6.70
C LYS A 153 30.23 12.19 -6.82
N PRO A 154 31.45 12.63 -7.19
CA PRO A 154 32.61 11.75 -7.11
C PRO A 154 32.75 11.23 -5.67
N ASN A 155 33.18 9.98 -5.53
CA ASN A 155 33.44 9.36 -4.24
C ASN A 155 34.32 10.27 -3.38
N LEU A 156 33.77 10.76 -2.26
CA LEU A 156 34.46 11.67 -1.32
C LEU A 156 35.80 11.07 -0.84
N ASN A 157 35.92 9.75 -0.77
CA ASN A 157 37.15 9.06 -0.40
C ASN A 157 38.23 9.15 -1.51
N ALA A 158 37.82 9.12 -2.78
CA ALA A 158 38.74 9.31 -3.92
C ALA A 158 39.22 10.77 -4.02
N THR A 159 38.34 11.73 -3.73
CA THR A 159 38.69 13.15 -3.68
C THR A 159 39.65 13.48 -2.52
N ARG A 160 39.50 12.81 -1.37
CA ARG A 160 40.39 12.96 -0.21
C ARG A 160 41.78 12.36 -0.47
N ALA A 161 41.86 11.19 -1.12
CA ALA A 161 43.12 10.54 -1.48
C ALA A 161 43.94 11.33 -2.52
N ASN A 162 43.28 11.98 -3.49
CA ASN A 162 43.98 12.85 -4.45
C ASN A 162 44.47 14.15 -3.80
N ARG A 163 43.76 14.68 -2.79
CA ARG A 163 44.17 15.88 -2.06
C ARG A 163 45.41 15.62 -1.21
N THR A 164 45.49 14.51 -0.49
CA THR A 164 46.66 14.13 0.30
C THR A 164 47.87 13.83 -0.59
N ARG A 165 47.66 13.21 -1.76
CA ARG A 165 48.72 12.92 -2.74
C ARG A 165 49.26 14.18 -3.43
N SER A 166 48.43 15.21 -3.62
CA SER A 166 48.84 16.52 -4.14
C SER A 166 49.67 17.32 -3.12
N LEU A 167 49.27 17.30 -1.85
CA LEU A 167 49.99 17.97 -0.75
C LEU A 167 51.35 17.31 -0.45
N ALA A 168 51.46 15.98 -0.63
CA ALA A 168 52.72 15.27 -0.48
C ALA A 168 53.74 15.57 -1.59
N LYS A 169 53.29 15.92 -2.80
CA LYS A 169 54.17 16.24 -3.94
C LYS A 169 54.72 17.67 -3.92
N SER A 170 54.10 18.60 -3.19
CA SER A 170 54.55 19.99 -3.09
C SER A 170 55.67 20.22 -2.06
N HIS A 171 56.01 19.21 -1.25
CA HIS A 171 57.04 19.30 -0.20
C HIS A 171 58.32 18.50 -0.50
N SER A 172 58.43 17.90 -1.68
CA SER A 172 59.58 17.08 -2.10
C SER A 172 60.38 17.72 -3.24
N GLY A 173 60.44 19.05 -3.29
CA GLY A 173 61.21 19.84 -4.27
C GLY A 173 62.05 20.89 -3.58
#